data_AF-A0A840A2H7-F1
#
_entry.id   AF-A0A840A2H7-F1
#
_cell.length_a   1.000
_cell.length_b   1.000
_cell.length_c   1.000
_cell.angle_alpha   90.00
_cell.angle_beta   90.00
_cell.angle_gamma   90.00
#
_symmetry.space_group_name_H-M   'P 1'
#
loop_
_entity.id
_entity.type
_entity.pdbx_description
1 polymer ?
#
loop_
_entity_poly.entity_id
_entity_poly.type
_entity_poly.pdbx_seq_one_letter_code
_entity_poly.pdbx_strand_id
1 'polypeptide(L)'
;MDVALGAAVRIRRRTIGMSQEALAEQCGVSFQQIQKYENGANRISFSRLVQIARALRCRVVDLMDVLDTPAGEGDVDLLSRMRTPGALELLSAFERPPQEARSSLVNLLRVMTDPDAGQRARQKEVA
;
A
#
# COMPACT_ATOMS: atom_id res chain seq x y z
N MET A 1 15.29 4.83 -0.48
CA MET A 1 14.86 3.95 -1.58
C MET A 1 15.03 2.48 -1.19
N ASP A 2 16.26 1.97 -1.02
CA ASP A 2 16.52 0.55 -0.73
C ASP A 2 15.86 0.04 0.57
N VAL A 3 15.92 0.82 1.65
CA VAL A 3 15.29 0.49 2.95
C VAL A 3 13.77 0.39 2.85
N ALA A 4 13.13 1.33 2.16
CA ALA A 4 11.68 1.34 1.99
C ALA A 4 11.21 0.20 1.09
N LEU A 5 11.95 -0.11 0.02
CA LEU A 5 11.67 -1.28 -0.83
C LEU A 5 11.83 -2.59 -0.05
N GLY A 6 12.89 -2.72 0.75
CA GLY A 6 13.10 -3.86 1.64
C GLY A 6 11.96 -4.04 2.65
N ALA A 7 11.48 -2.93 3.23
CA ALA A 7 10.33 -2.94 4.11
C ALA A 7 9.05 -3.40 3.40
N ALA A 8 8.79 -2.92 2.18
CA ALA A 8 7.63 -3.35 1.38
C ALA A 8 7.67 -4.87 1.08
N VAL A 9 8.84 -5.40 0.72
CA VAL A 9 9.05 -6.85 0.53
C VAL A 9 8.71 -7.62 1.81
N ARG A 10 9.21 -7.16 2.96
CA ARG A 10 8.96 -7.79 4.27
C ARG A 10 7.49 -7.75 4.66
N ILE A 11 6.82 -6.61 4.48
CA ILE A 11 5.40 -6.44 4.79
C ILE A 11 4.59 -7.42 3.94
N ARG A 12 4.76 -7.39 2.61
CA ARG A 12 4.02 -8.27 1.70
C ARG A 12 4.25 -9.74 2.03
N ARG A 13 5.49 -10.14 2.29
CA ARG A 13 5.84 -11.51 2.68
C ARG A 13 5.07 -11.97 3.93
N ARG A 14 5.01 -11.11 4.95
CA ARG A 14 4.28 -11.39 6.20
C ARG A 14 2.77 -11.46 5.98
N THR A 15 2.21 -10.57 5.16
CA THR A 15 0.77 -10.57 4.83
C THR A 15 0.31 -11.90 4.23
N ILE A 16 1.17 -12.56 3.44
CA ILE A 16 0.86 -13.87 2.84
C ILE A 16 1.35 -15.07 3.68
N GLY A 17 1.86 -14.83 4.89
CA GLY A 17 2.33 -15.88 5.79
C GLY A 17 3.58 -16.62 5.32
N MET A 18 4.40 -16.02 4.44
CA MET A 18 5.59 -16.67 3.88
C MET A 18 6.81 -16.46 4.80
N SER A 19 7.65 -17.48 5.00
CA SER A 19 8.93 -17.34 5.74
C SER A 19 10.03 -16.74 4.86
N GLN A 20 11.10 -16.22 5.47
CA GLN A 20 12.24 -15.69 4.70
C GLN A 20 12.98 -16.81 3.97
N GLU A 21 13.04 -18.00 4.56
CA GLU A 21 13.61 -19.22 3.96
C GLU A 21 12.84 -19.61 2.70
N ALA A 22 11.50 -19.60 2.76
CA ALA A 22 10.66 -19.90 1.60
C ALA A 22 10.83 -18.87 0.48
N LEU A 23 10.94 -17.58 0.83
CA LEU A 23 11.22 -16.53 -0.17
C LEU A 23 12.62 -16.70 -0.78
N ALA A 24 13.61 -17.07 0.04
CA ALA A 24 14.99 -17.29 -0.40
C ALA A 24 15.07 -18.45 -1.40
N GLU A 25 14.40 -19.57 -1.09
CA GLU A 25 14.28 -20.74 -1.97
C GLU A 25 13.64 -20.36 -3.31
N GLN A 26 12.49 -19.68 -3.30
CA GLN A 26 11.81 -19.27 -4.53
C GLN A 26 12.62 -18.27 -5.37
N CYS A 27 13.47 -17.47 -4.73
CA CYS A 27 14.36 -16.54 -5.42
C CYS A 27 15.71 -17.17 -5.80
N GLY A 28 16.04 -18.37 -5.33
CA GLY A 28 17.37 -18.97 -5.53
C GLY A 28 18.50 -18.12 -4.92
N VAL A 29 18.29 -17.59 -3.72
CA VAL A 29 19.30 -16.85 -2.94
C VAL A 29 19.40 -17.41 -1.53
N SER A 30 20.42 -17.01 -0.77
CA SER A 30 20.51 -17.42 0.63
C SER A 30 19.47 -16.70 1.51
N PHE A 31 19.06 -17.34 2.60
CA PHE A 31 18.23 -16.72 3.65
C PHE A 31 18.82 -15.39 4.13
N GLN A 32 20.13 -15.36 4.38
CA GLN A 32 20.85 -14.16 4.81
C GLN A 32 20.73 -13.03 3.77
N GLN A 33 20.69 -13.37 2.48
CA GLN A 33 20.51 -12.38 1.42
C GLN A 33 19.10 -11.78 1.46
N ILE A 34 18.05 -12.59 1.66
CA ILE A 34 16.69 -12.07 1.88
C ILE A 34 16.64 -11.19 3.12
N GLN A 35 17.28 -11.58 4.22
CA GLN A 35 17.34 -10.75 5.42
C GLN A 35 18.02 -9.39 5.14
N LYS A 36 19.12 -9.39 4.36
CA LYS A 36 19.82 -8.17 3.93
C LYS A 36 19.03 -7.32 2.93
N TYR A 37 18.15 -7.93 2.14
CA TYR A 37 17.21 -7.19 1.29
C TYR A 37 16.11 -6.56 2.12
N GLU A 38 15.49 -7.31 3.03
CA GLU A 38 14.36 -6.84 3.85
C GLU A 38 14.73 -5.74 4.85
N ASN A 39 15.99 -5.68 5.29
CA ASN A 39 16.49 -4.61 6.15
C ASN A 39 17.15 -3.46 5.36
N GLY A 40 17.21 -3.54 4.03
CA GLY A 40 17.82 -2.55 3.16
C GLY A 40 19.34 -2.46 3.24
N ALA A 41 20.02 -3.41 3.89
CA ALA A 41 21.50 -3.45 3.94
C ALA A 41 22.11 -3.74 2.56
N ASN A 42 21.41 -4.52 1.73
CA ASN A 42 21.79 -4.79 0.36
C ASN A 42 20.76 -4.22 -0.62
N ARG A 43 21.26 -3.57 -1.67
CA ARG A 43 20.42 -3.14 -2.80
C ARG A 43 19.82 -4.33 -3.53
N ILE A 44 18.56 -4.19 -3.94
CA ILE A 44 17.86 -5.17 -4.77
C ILE A 44 17.97 -4.71 -6.22
N SER A 45 18.60 -5.51 -7.09
CA SER A 45 18.61 -5.21 -8.53
C SER A 45 17.19 -5.36 -9.12
N PHE A 46 16.90 -4.69 -10.23
CA PHE A 46 15.58 -4.78 -10.86
C PHE A 46 15.19 -6.22 -11.22
N SER A 47 16.12 -6.99 -11.80
CA SER A 47 15.91 -8.42 -12.09
C SER A 47 15.52 -9.21 -10.84
N ARG A 48 16.19 -8.94 -9.71
CA ARG A 48 15.87 -9.59 -8.43
C ARG A 48 14.52 -9.14 -7.89
N LEU A 49 14.18 -7.87 -8.02
CA LEU A 49 12.88 -7.33 -7.62
C LEU A 49 11.73 -8.01 -8.38
N VAL A 50 11.90 -8.25 -9.69
CA VAL A 50 10.91 -8.98 -10.50
C VAL A 50 10.70 -10.41 -9.98
N GLN A 51 11.78 -11.11 -9.62
CA GLN A 51 11.69 -12.45 -9.04
C GLN A 51 11.01 -12.46 -7.68
N ILE A 52 11.36 -11.50 -6.81
CA ILE A 52 10.75 -11.32 -5.50
C ILE A 52 9.25 -11.04 -5.64
N ALA A 53 8.84 -10.15 -6.54
CA ALA A 53 7.42 -9.84 -6.76
C ALA A 53 6.62 -11.09 -7.21
N ARG A 54 7.21 -11.90 -8.10
CA ARG A 54 6.61 -13.18 -8.53
C ARG A 54 6.45 -14.15 -7.37
N ALA A 55 7.50 -14.34 -6.56
CA ALA A 55 7.45 -15.19 -5.37
C ALA A 55 6.38 -14.72 -4.36
N LEU A 56 6.28 -13.40 -4.19
CA LEU A 56 5.31 -12.74 -3.31
C LEU A 56 3.90 -12.58 -3.90
N ARG A 57 3.66 -13.11 -5.11
CA ARG A 57 2.37 -13.08 -5.80
C ARG A 57 1.80 -11.65 -5.87
N CYS A 58 2.63 -10.70 -6.26
CA CYS A 58 2.24 -9.31 -6.49
C CYS A 58 2.91 -8.76 -7.74
N ARG A 59 2.51 -7.55 -8.16
CA ARG A 59 3.17 -6.81 -9.23
C ARG A 59 4.36 -6.05 -8.64
N VAL A 60 5.38 -5.80 -9.46
CA VAL A 60 6.54 -4.99 -9.05
C VAL A 60 6.12 -3.60 -8.58
N VAL A 61 5.12 -3.01 -9.25
CA VAL A 61 4.57 -1.70 -8.89
C VAL A 61 3.98 -1.68 -7.47
N ASP A 62 3.41 -2.79 -6.99
CA ASP A 62 2.82 -2.85 -5.64
C ASP A 62 3.91 -2.76 -4.54
N LEU A 63 5.16 -3.14 -4.86
CA LEU A 63 6.31 -3.01 -3.95
C LEU A 63 6.97 -1.62 -4.06
N MET A 64 6.80 -0.95 -5.20
CA MET A 64 7.35 0.38 -5.47
C MET A 64 6.44 1.50 -4.99
N ASP A 65 5.13 1.28 -4.91
CA ASP A 65 4.14 2.29 -4.49
C ASP A 65 4.47 2.89 -3.11
N VAL A 66 5.09 2.08 -2.24
CA VAL A 66 5.60 2.50 -0.91
C VAL A 66 6.72 3.54 -1.00
N LEU A 67 7.40 3.66 -2.15
CA LEU A 67 8.43 4.67 -2.40
C LEU A 67 7.86 6.02 -2.80
N ASP A 68 6.64 6.04 -3.37
CA ASP A 68 5.94 7.25 -3.82
C ASP A 68 5.05 7.84 -2.71
N THR A 69 4.77 7.07 -1.65
CA THR A 69 4.24 7.63 -0.40
C THR A 69 5.34 8.41 0.33
N PRO A 70 5.18 9.73 0.56
CA PRO A 70 6.14 10.52 1.34
C PRO A 70 6.34 9.85 2.71
N ALA A 71 7.62 9.76 3.11
CA ALA A 71 8.07 9.05 4.30
C ALA A 71 7.28 9.47 5.55
N GLY A 72 6.27 8.68 5.90
CA GLY A 72 5.34 8.97 6.99
C GLY A 72 4.10 8.08 7.00
N GLU A 73 3.70 7.50 5.85
CA GLU A 73 2.35 6.94 5.70
C GLU A 73 2.22 5.41 5.52
N GLY A 74 3.32 4.65 5.46
CA GLY A 74 3.28 3.29 4.87
C GLY A 74 2.79 2.11 5.74
N ASP A 75 2.62 2.25 7.06
CA ASP A 75 2.12 1.13 7.90
C ASP A 75 1.62 1.61 9.28
N VAL A 76 2.37 2.53 9.90
CA VAL A 76 1.96 3.21 11.14
C VAL A 76 0.75 4.12 10.89
N ASP A 77 0.71 4.76 9.73
CA ASP A 77 -0.39 5.61 9.31
C ASP A 77 -1.60 4.82 8.80
N LEU A 78 -1.42 3.68 8.13
CA LEU A 78 -2.55 2.80 7.84
C LEU A 78 -3.18 2.24 9.12
N LEU A 79 -2.36 1.74 10.06
CA LEU A 79 -2.84 1.27 11.36
C LEU A 79 -3.45 2.40 12.20
N SER A 80 -2.93 3.64 12.13
CA SER A 80 -3.51 4.79 12.83
C SER A 80 -4.83 5.23 12.18
N ARG A 81 -4.93 5.22 10.84
CA ARG A 81 -6.16 5.51 10.09
C ARG A 81 -7.23 4.44 10.33
N MET A 82 -6.85 3.17 10.49
CA MET A 82 -7.76 2.09 10.90
C MET A 82 -8.28 2.24 12.34
N ARG A 83 -7.60 3.03 13.20
CA ARG A 83 -8.10 3.41 14.52
C ARG A 83 -9.11 4.56 14.48
N THR A 84 -9.33 5.21 13.33
CA THR A 84 -10.39 6.20 13.18
C THR A 84 -11.75 5.51 13.35
N PRO A 85 -12.62 5.99 14.27
CA PRO A 85 -13.95 5.45 14.43
C PRO A 85 -14.71 5.38 13.10
N GLY A 86 -15.27 4.22 12.77
CA GLY A 86 -16.00 3.99 11.51
C GLY A 86 -15.13 3.66 10.28
N ALA A 87 -13.79 3.73 10.36
CA ALA A 87 -12.92 3.44 9.20
C ALA A 87 -13.02 1.97 8.75
N LEU A 88 -13.02 1.03 9.70
CA LEU A 88 -13.15 -0.40 9.41
C LEU A 88 -14.55 -0.76 8.89
N GLU A 89 -15.58 -0.12 9.44
CA GLU A 89 -16.95 -0.32 9.01
C GLU A 89 -17.14 0.12 7.56
N LEU A 90 -16.60 1.31 7.22
CA LEU A 90 -16.61 1.82 5.85
C LEU A 90 -15.88 0.86 4.88
N LEU A 91 -14.70 0.38 5.26
CA LEU A 91 -13.93 -0.57 4.45
C LEU A 91 -14.75 -1.86 4.21
N SER A 92 -15.33 -2.42 5.27
CA SER A 92 -16.14 -3.65 5.17
C SER A 92 -17.41 -3.46 4.32
N ALA A 93 -18.01 -2.29 4.36
CA ALA A 93 -19.18 -1.95 3.55
C ALA A 93 -18.82 -1.76 2.08
N PHE A 94 -17.63 -1.21 1.79
CA PHE A 94 -17.15 -0.92 0.45
C PHE A 94 -16.84 -2.19 -0.39
N GLU A 95 -16.62 -3.32 0.25
CA GLU A 95 -16.38 -4.60 -0.43
C GLU A 95 -17.64 -5.21 -1.08
N ARG A 96 -18.83 -4.85 -0.61
CA ARG A 96 -20.11 -5.44 -1.08
C ARG A 96 -20.64 -4.91 -2.43
N PRO A 97 -20.61 -3.61 -2.75
CA PRO A 97 -21.21 -3.09 -3.98
C PRO A 97 -20.43 -3.46 -5.26
N PRO A 98 -21.09 -3.43 -6.44
CA PRO A 98 -20.45 -3.54 -7.75
C PRO A 98 -19.43 -2.42 -8.02
N GLN A 99 -18.54 -2.63 -9.00
CA GLN A 99 -17.45 -1.71 -9.29
C GLN A 99 -17.93 -0.28 -9.60
N GLU A 100 -19.05 -0.15 -10.32
CA GLU A 100 -19.66 1.12 -10.70
C GLU A 100 -20.15 1.90 -9.47
N ALA A 101 -20.73 1.19 -8.49
CA ALA A 101 -21.18 1.76 -7.24
C ALA A 101 -20.01 2.14 -6.32
N ARG A 102 -18.93 1.35 -6.31
CA ARG A 102 -17.68 1.73 -5.62
C ARG A 102 -17.08 3.02 -6.16
N SER A 103 -16.99 3.16 -7.49
CA SER A 103 -16.52 4.41 -8.11
C SER A 103 -17.39 5.61 -7.74
N SER A 104 -18.71 5.42 -7.68
CA SER A 104 -19.65 6.47 -7.27
C SER A 104 -19.48 6.88 -5.80
N LEU A 105 -19.26 5.92 -4.90
CA LEU A 105 -18.98 6.17 -3.47
C LEU A 105 -17.68 6.96 -3.27
N VAL A 106 -16.62 6.60 -3.99
CA VAL A 106 -15.34 7.34 -3.94
C VAL A 106 -15.52 8.77 -4.45
N ASN A 107 -16.28 8.97 -5.52
CA ASN A 107 -16.58 10.30 -6.04
C ASN A 107 -17.38 11.15 -5.03
N LEU A 108 -18.38 10.57 -4.37
CA LEU A 108 -19.13 11.24 -3.31
C LEU A 108 -18.22 11.65 -2.15
N LEU A 109 -17.38 10.72 -1.67
CA LEU A 109 -16.44 11.00 -0.60
C LEU A 109 -15.48 12.14 -0.97
N ARG A 110 -14.95 12.15 -2.20
CA ARG A 110 -14.11 13.25 -2.71
C ARG A 110 -14.81 14.60 -2.65
N VAL A 111 -16.09 14.65 -3.02
CA VAL A 111 -16.89 15.88 -2.96
C VAL A 111 -17.10 16.33 -1.52
N MET A 112 -17.32 15.39 -0.59
CA MET A 112 -17.53 15.71 0.83
C MET A 112 -16.24 16.12 1.56
N THR A 113 -15.08 15.67 1.07
CA THR A 113 -13.77 15.98 1.66
C THR A 113 -13.03 17.11 0.94
N ASP A 114 -13.61 17.67 -0.14
CA ASP A 114 -13.06 18.82 -0.84
C ASP A 114 -13.20 20.07 0.07
N PRO A 115 -12.10 20.64 0.58
CA PRO A 115 -12.15 21.79 1.48
C PRO A 115 -12.76 23.04 0.83
N ASP A 116 -12.81 23.09 -0.51
CA ASP A 116 -13.33 24.22 -1.28
C ASP A 116 -14.79 24.04 -1.73
N ALA A 117 -15.42 22.89 -1.45
CA ALA A 117 -16.82 22.63 -1.80
C ALA A 117 -17.79 23.57 -1.06
N GLY A 118 -17.48 23.93 0.19
CA GLY A 118 -18.28 24.87 0.99
C GLY A 118 -18.20 26.32 0.53
N GLN A 119 -17.09 26.73 -0.11
CA GLN A 119 -16.90 28.09 -0.64
C GLN A 119 -17.62 28.31 -1.97
N ARG A 120 -17.68 27.28 -2.82
CA ARG A 120 -18.40 27.34 -4.11
C ARG A 120 -19.92 27.39 -3.94
N ALA A 121 -20.47 26.77 -2.90
CA ALA A 121 -21.91 26.84 -2.58
C ALA A 121 -22.32 28.27 -2.16
N ARG A 122 -21.52 28.94 -1.33
CA ARG A 122 -21.79 30.32 -0.86
C ARG A 122 -21.66 31.37 -1.96
N GLN A 123 -20.78 31.17 -2.96
CA GLN A 123 -20.65 32.12 -4.07
C GLN A 123 -21.83 32.07 -5.07
N LYS A 124 -22.60 30.97 -5.11
CA LYS A 124 -23.80 30.86 -5.96
C LYS A 124 -25.07 31.46 -5.35
N GLU A 125 -25.10 31.75 -4.05
CA GLU A 125 -26.26 32.40 -3.38
C GLU A 125 -26.19 33.93 -3.41
N VAL A 126 -25.08 34.53 -3.86
CA VAL A 126 -24.87 36.00 -3.88
C VAL A 126 -24.84 36.56 -5.31
N ALA A 127 -25.23 35.76 -6.32
CA ALA A 127 -25.29 36.16 -7.72
C ALA A 127 -26.73 36.11 -8.25
#